data_AF-A0A8J8P3W7-F1
#
_entry.id   AF-A0A8J8P3W7-F1
#
_cell.length_a   1.000
_cell.length_b   1.000
_cell.length_c   1.000
_cell.angle_alpha   90.00
_cell.angle_beta   90.00
_cell.angle_gamma   90.00
#
_symmetry.space_group_name_H-M   'P 1'
#
loop_
_entity.id
_entity.type
_entity.pdbx_description
1 polymer ?
#
loop_
_entity_poly.entity_id
_entity_poly.type
_entity_poly.pdbx_seq_one_letter_code
_entity_poly.pdbx_strand_id
1 'polypeptide(L)'
;MLYSTYSAHVGLALLSIIAICFEYYVISICVGASRAKTYSAKYMAQFNEKHAEEFGTGKLAPKTGLPDMGNGFFSNALSYKEWFLFNNAQRAHYNYLENFTPTIVWIIISLFYHPLSAAVLGFVVFIGRIIYSVGYFKTPNLRSVGAIVFDLGFIGLFVLSLVTIAKWGKVLESEN
;
A
#
# COMPACT_ATOMS: atom_id res chain seq x y z
N MET A 1 -25.35 -3.50 28.30
CA MET A 1 -25.55 -3.94 26.90
C MET A 1 -24.91 -2.97 25.91
N LEU A 2 -25.28 -1.68 25.91
CA LEU A 2 -24.70 -0.65 25.02
C LEU A 2 -23.16 -0.54 25.04
N TYR A 3 -22.54 -0.60 26.22
CA TYR A 3 -21.08 -0.56 26.36
C TYR A 3 -20.37 -1.76 25.71
N SER A 4 -20.99 -2.95 25.77
CA SER A 4 -20.45 -4.17 25.16
C SER A 4 -20.48 -4.08 23.63
N THR A 5 -21.55 -3.54 23.05
CA THR A 5 -21.68 -3.33 21.61
C THR A 5 -20.71 -2.27 21.08
N TYR A 6 -20.55 -1.15 21.80
CA TYR A 6 -19.57 -0.13 21.43
C TYR A 6 -18.14 -0.68 21.40
N SER A 7 -17.74 -1.39 22.45
CA SER A 7 -16.41 -2.03 22.52
C SER A 7 -16.20 -3.06 21.40
N ALA A 8 -17.23 -3.81 21.01
CA ALA A 8 -17.16 -4.72 19.87
C ALA A 8 -16.91 -3.97 18.55
N HIS A 9 -17.60 -2.84 18.32
CA HIS A 9 -17.38 -2.01 17.13
C HIS A 9 -15.98 -1.41 17.08
N VAL A 10 -15.45 -0.97 18.23
CA VAL A 10 -14.06 -0.51 18.33
C VAL A 10 -13.10 -1.64 17.95
N GLY A 11 -13.33 -2.85 18.47
CA GLY A 11 -12.54 -4.03 18.11
C GLY A 11 -12.54 -4.32 16.61
N LEU A 12 -13.69 -4.18 15.94
CA LEU A 12 -13.79 -4.33 14.48
C LEU A 12 -13.02 -3.24 13.72
N ALA A 13 -13.06 -1.99 14.17
CA ALA A 13 -12.30 -0.90 13.56
C ALA A 13 -10.79 -1.14 13.67
N LEU A 14 -10.32 -1.56 14.86
CA LEU A 14 -8.92 -1.92 15.08
C LEU A 14 -8.50 -3.14 14.24
N LEU A 15 -9.38 -4.14 14.09
CA LEU A 15 -9.13 -5.28 13.22
C LEU A 15 -8.94 -4.85 11.77
N SER A 16 -9.74 -3.89 11.28
CA SER A 16 -9.59 -3.36 9.92
C SER A 16 -8.23 -2.68 9.72
N ILE A 17 -7.72 -1.96 10.72
CA ILE A 17 -6.37 -1.38 10.70
C ILE A 17 -5.31 -2.48 10.59
N ILE A 18 -5.39 -3.53 11.42
CA ILE A 18 -4.43 -4.65 11.38
C ILE A 18 -4.46 -5.34 10.01
N ALA A 19 -5.66 -5.53 9.44
CA ALA A 19 -5.83 -6.12 8.11
C ALA A 19 -5.13 -5.29 7.02
N ILE A 20 -5.32 -3.96 7.03
CA ILE A 20 -4.68 -3.02 6.09
C ILE A 20 -3.15 -3.03 6.26
N CYS A 21 -2.65 -3.01 7.50
CA CYS A 21 -1.22 -3.10 7.80
C CYS A 21 -0.61 -4.40 7.26
N PHE A 22 -1.26 -5.53 7.52
CA PHE A 22 -0.81 -6.82 7.04
C PHE A 22 -0.85 -6.91 5.51
N GLU A 23 -1.92 -6.40 4.90
CA GLU A 23 -2.06 -6.34 3.44
C GLU A 23 -0.93 -5.55 2.80
N TYR A 24 -0.63 -4.34 3.30
CA TYR A 24 0.47 -3.53 2.80
C TYR A 24 1.80 -4.30 2.85
N TYR A 25 2.07 -4.97 3.98
CA TYR A 25 3.28 -5.78 4.13
C TYR A 25 3.35 -6.94 3.12
N VAL A 26 2.23 -7.63 2.87
CA VAL A 26 2.14 -8.69 1.85
C VAL A 26 2.44 -8.11 0.46
N ILE A 27 1.89 -6.94 0.11
CA ILE A 27 2.19 -6.28 -1.16
C ILE A 27 3.67 -5.91 -1.28
N SER A 28 4.31 -5.43 -0.21
CA SER A 28 5.76 -5.18 -0.19
C SER A 28 6.57 -6.45 -0.49
N ILE A 29 6.19 -7.60 0.10
CA ILE A 29 6.82 -8.90 -0.18
C ILE A 29 6.63 -9.30 -1.65
N CYS A 30 5.43 -9.13 -2.20
CA CYS A 30 5.15 -9.46 -3.60
C CYS A 30 5.99 -8.63 -4.58
N VAL A 31 6.26 -7.35 -4.27
CA VAL A 31 7.18 -6.53 -5.06
C VAL A 31 8.61 -7.03 -4.95
N GLY A 32 9.05 -7.47 -3.76
CA GLY A 32 10.34 -8.15 -3.60
C GLY A 32 10.46 -9.42 -4.44
N ALA A 33 9.39 -10.22 -4.49
CA ALA A 33 9.32 -11.40 -5.35
C ALA A 33 9.33 -11.04 -6.85
N SER A 34 8.64 -9.97 -7.25
CA SER A 34 8.71 -9.45 -8.62
C SER A 34 10.14 -9.01 -8.98
N ARG A 35 10.82 -8.29 -8.08
CA ARG A 35 12.23 -7.91 -8.22
C ARG A 35 13.13 -9.13 -8.42
N ALA A 36 13.01 -10.15 -7.58
CA ALA A 36 13.85 -11.34 -7.66
C ALA A 36 13.69 -12.10 -9.00
N LYS A 37 12.50 -12.03 -9.61
CA LYS A 37 12.25 -12.59 -10.94
C LYS A 37 12.88 -11.75 -12.04
N THR A 38 12.74 -10.42 -11.98
CA THR A 38 13.25 -9.50 -12.99
C THR A 38 14.77 -9.32 -12.94
N TYR A 39 15.33 -9.07 -11.77
CA TYR A 39 16.77 -8.88 -11.54
C TYR A 39 17.40 -10.16 -11.01
N SER A 40 17.27 -11.24 -11.77
CA SER A 40 17.92 -12.51 -11.40
C SER A 40 19.44 -12.35 -11.33
N ALA A 41 20.12 -13.19 -10.55
CA ALA A 41 21.59 -13.16 -10.48
C ALA A 41 22.25 -13.34 -11.86
N LYS A 42 21.64 -14.15 -12.74
CA LYS A 42 22.08 -14.33 -14.13
C LYS A 42 21.94 -13.05 -14.93
N TYR A 43 20.82 -12.35 -14.81
CA TYR A 43 20.61 -11.05 -15.43
C TYR A 43 21.63 -10.02 -14.93
N MET A 44 21.83 -9.94 -13.60
CA MET A 44 22.74 -8.98 -13.00
C MET A 44 24.21 -9.21 -13.33
N ALA A 45 24.60 -10.45 -13.66
CA ALA A 45 25.98 -10.78 -13.99
C ALA A 45 26.54 -10.00 -15.19
N GLN A 46 25.67 -9.55 -16.12
CA GLN A 46 26.07 -8.74 -17.28
C GLN A 46 26.67 -7.39 -16.90
N PHE A 47 26.42 -6.90 -15.67
CA PHE A 47 26.92 -5.61 -15.20
C PHE A 47 28.17 -5.75 -14.32
N ASN A 48 28.66 -6.96 -14.06
CA ASN A 48 29.77 -7.19 -13.15
C ASN A 48 31.08 -6.54 -13.64
N GLU A 49 31.35 -6.58 -14.94
CA GLU A 49 32.56 -5.99 -15.52
C GLU A 49 32.58 -4.48 -15.31
N LYS A 50 31.54 -3.78 -15.78
CA LYS A 50 31.38 -2.34 -15.56
C LYS A 50 31.38 -1.95 -14.08
N HIS A 51 30.77 -2.76 -13.21
CA HIS A 51 30.79 -2.49 -11.78
C HIS A 51 32.21 -2.63 -11.20
N ALA A 52 32.98 -3.62 -11.64
CA ALA A 52 34.36 -3.80 -11.22
C ALA A 52 35.28 -2.68 -11.74
N GLU A 53 35.03 -2.15 -12.94
CA GLU A 53 35.77 -1.00 -13.48
C GLU A 53 35.60 0.25 -12.61
N GLU A 54 34.36 0.56 -12.22
CA GLU A 54 34.02 1.80 -11.50
C GLU A 54 34.28 1.70 -9.98
N PHE A 55 34.10 0.52 -9.39
CA PHE A 55 34.18 0.33 -7.94
C PHE A 55 35.40 -0.49 -7.48
N GLY A 56 36.15 -1.09 -8.41
CA GLY A 56 37.37 -1.85 -8.15
C GLY A 56 37.23 -3.35 -8.45
N THR A 57 38.35 -3.95 -8.87
CA THR A 57 38.44 -5.36 -9.29
C THR A 57 37.88 -6.31 -8.25
N GLY A 58 37.03 -7.24 -8.70
CA GLY A 58 36.40 -8.26 -7.84
C GLY A 58 35.12 -7.80 -7.15
N LYS A 59 34.71 -6.54 -7.26
CA LYS A 59 33.38 -6.09 -6.82
C LYS A 59 32.33 -6.43 -7.86
N LEU A 60 31.34 -7.21 -7.45
CA LEU A 60 30.23 -7.63 -8.31
C LEU A 60 29.05 -6.67 -8.19
N ALA A 61 28.26 -6.56 -9.26
CA ALA A 61 27.04 -5.79 -9.24
C ALA A 61 26.04 -6.36 -8.19
N PRO A 62 25.17 -5.52 -7.61
CA PRO A 62 24.19 -5.97 -6.63
C PRO A 62 23.28 -7.07 -7.17
N LYS A 63 23.22 -8.21 -6.48
CA LYS A 63 22.47 -9.41 -6.93
C LYS A 63 20.97 -9.18 -7.12
N THR A 64 20.41 -8.15 -6.47
CA THR A 64 18.98 -7.82 -6.48
C THR A 64 18.63 -6.65 -7.40
N GLY A 65 19.61 -6.12 -8.14
CA GLY A 65 19.43 -4.94 -8.98
C GLY A 65 19.16 -3.65 -8.21
N LEU A 66 19.39 -3.62 -6.89
CA LEU A 66 19.35 -2.37 -6.13
C LEU A 66 20.53 -1.47 -6.51
N PRO A 67 20.38 -0.13 -6.48
CA PRO A 67 19.22 0.65 -6.03
C PRO A 67 18.16 0.91 -7.11
N ASP A 68 18.21 0.22 -8.26
CA ASP A 68 17.30 0.49 -9.37
C ASP A 68 15.85 0.13 -9.03
N MET A 69 14.93 1.10 -9.20
CA MET A 69 13.49 0.98 -8.93
C MET A 69 12.65 0.84 -10.20
N GLY A 70 13.24 0.44 -11.33
CA GLY A 70 12.53 0.11 -12.56
C GLY A 70 12.74 1.08 -13.71
N ASN A 71 13.47 2.17 -13.48
CA ASN A 71 13.78 3.19 -14.50
C ASN A 71 15.25 3.64 -14.44
N GLY A 72 16.12 2.83 -13.83
CA GLY A 72 17.54 3.11 -13.70
C GLY A 72 18.41 2.37 -14.70
N PHE A 73 19.72 2.38 -14.41
CA PHE A 73 20.76 1.83 -15.28
C PHE A 73 20.54 0.34 -15.60
N PHE A 74 20.17 -0.47 -14.60
CA PHE A 74 19.95 -1.91 -14.81
C PHE A 74 18.65 -2.17 -15.57
N SER A 75 17.63 -1.34 -15.37
CA SER A 75 16.32 -1.46 -16.03
C SER A 75 16.39 -1.20 -17.53
N ASN A 76 17.31 -0.36 -17.98
CA ASN A 76 17.45 -0.01 -19.40
C ASN A 76 17.80 -1.20 -20.31
N ALA A 77 18.36 -2.27 -19.76
CA ALA A 77 18.66 -3.49 -20.51
C ALA A 77 17.57 -4.58 -20.38
N LEU A 78 16.47 -4.31 -19.65
CA LEU A 78 15.37 -5.26 -19.52
C LEU A 78 14.58 -5.35 -20.82
N SER A 79 13.99 -6.52 -21.07
CA SER A 79 12.94 -6.60 -22.09
C SER A 79 11.77 -5.71 -21.67
N TYR A 80 11.06 -5.16 -22.66
CA TYR A 80 9.87 -4.33 -22.42
C TYR A 80 8.87 -5.03 -21.48
N LYS A 81 8.66 -6.34 -21.65
CA LYS A 81 7.73 -7.13 -20.83
C LYS A 81 8.17 -7.20 -19.37
N GLU A 82 9.44 -7.46 -19.10
CA GLU A 82 9.98 -7.56 -17.73
C GLU A 82 9.98 -6.19 -17.04
N TRP A 83 10.41 -5.15 -17.77
CA TRP A 83 10.34 -3.76 -17.32
C TRP A 83 8.91 -3.38 -16.96
N PHE A 84 7.95 -3.65 -17.86
CA PHE A 84 6.55 -3.29 -17.68
C PHE A 84 5.92 -3.98 -16.46
N LEU A 85 6.12 -5.30 -16.32
CA LEU A 85 5.56 -6.05 -15.19
C LEU A 85 6.18 -5.64 -13.85
N PHE A 86 7.50 -5.41 -13.81
CA PHE A 86 8.17 -4.96 -12.60
C PHE A 86 7.72 -3.56 -12.17
N ASN A 87 7.64 -2.62 -13.12
CA ASN A 87 7.19 -1.26 -12.83
C ASN A 87 5.71 -1.22 -12.40
N ASN A 88 4.86 -2.09 -12.96
CA ASN A 88 3.49 -2.23 -12.49
C ASN A 88 3.41 -2.72 -11.04
N ALA A 89 4.25 -3.68 -10.66
CA ALA A 89 4.33 -4.15 -9.28
C ALA A 89 4.81 -3.03 -8.33
N GLN A 90 5.87 -2.30 -8.71
CA GLN A 90 6.34 -1.13 -7.97
C GLN A 90 5.24 -0.07 -7.82
N ARG A 91 4.53 0.25 -8.90
CA ARG A 91 3.48 1.28 -8.88
C ARG A 91 2.31 0.90 -7.99
N ALA A 92 1.90 -0.36 -7.97
CA ALA A 92 0.86 -0.83 -7.08
C ALA A 92 1.24 -0.62 -5.60
N HIS A 93 2.49 -0.94 -5.23
CA HIS A 93 3.00 -0.74 -3.88
C HIS A 93 3.14 0.74 -3.51
N TYR A 94 3.71 1.58 -4.38
CA TYR A 94 3.84 3.01 -4.12
C TYR A 94 2.47 3.70 -3.99
N ASN A 95 1.51 3.33 -4.82
CA ASN A 95 0.16 3.88 -4.68
C ASN A 95 -0.51 3.47 -3.37
N TYR A 96 -0.23 2.25 -2.88
CA TYR A 96 -0.67 1.85 -1.55
C TYR A 96 0.00 2.75 -0.50
N LEU A 97 1.33 2.88 -0.53
CA LEU A 97 2.09 3.69 0.42
C LEU A 97 1.60 5.15 0.49
N GLU A 98 1.32 5.79 -0.65
CA GLU A 98 0.77 7.15 -0.76
C GLU A 98 -0.52 7.34 0.08
N ASN A 99 -1.34 6.30 0.20
CA ASN A 99 -2.65 6.35 0.86
C ASN A 99 -2.67 5.60 2.20
N PHE A 100 -1.60 4.90 2.55
CA PHE A 100 -1.53 4.07 3.75
C PHE A 100 -1.73 4.91 5.01
N THR A 101 -0.90 5.94 5.20
CA THR A 101 -0.94 6.79 6.39
C THR A 101 -2.27 7.53 6.55
N PRO A 102 -2.81 8.24 5.53
CA PRO A 102 -4.10 8.91 5.66
C PRO A 102 -5.23 7.94 6.03
N THR A 103 -5.26 6.75 5.42
CA THR A 103 -6.27 5.72 5.73
C THR A 103 -6.27 5.36 7.21
N ILE A 104 -5.11 5.00 7.77
CA ILE A 104 -5.01 4.59 9.17
C ILE A 104 -5.40 5.74 10.10
N VAL A 105 -4.90 6.95 9.84
CA VAL A 105 -5.20 8.14 10.65
C VAL A 105 -6.69 8.44 10.66
N TRP A 106 -7.37 8.40 9.51
CA TRP A 106 -8.80 8.70 9.44
C TRP A 106 -9.66 7.62 10.10
N ILE A 107 -9.28 6.33 10.07
CA ILE A 107 -9.95 5.29 10.87
C ILE A 107 -9.79 5.60 12.36
N ILE A 108 -8.58 5.97 12.80
CA ILE A 108 -8.30 6.30 14.20
C ILE A 108 -9.11 7.50 14.67
N ILE A 109 -9.20 8.57 13.88
CA ILE A 109 -10.05 9.70 14.23
C ILE A 109 -11.52 9.26 14.26
N SER A 110 -11.95 8.48 13.28
CA SER A 110 -13.36 8.06 13.17
C SER A 110 -13.83 7.17 14.32
N LEU A 111 -12.94 6.37 14.94
CA LEU A 111 -13.33 5.41 15.98
C LEU A 111 -13.83 6.06 17.28
N PHE A 112 -13.47 7.33 17.54
CA PHE A 112 -13.84 8.01 18.79
C PHE A 112 -15.35 8.19 18.97
N TYR A 113 -16.09 8.40 17.89
CA TYR A 113 -17.55 8.56 17.95
C TYR A 113 -18.32 7.67 16.98
N HIS A 114 -17.66 7.11 15.96
CA HIS A 114 -18.29 6.34 14.89
C HIS A 114 -17.57 5.01 14.61
N PRO A 115 -17.31 4.15 15.62
CA PRO A 115 -16.48 2.96 15.46
C PRO A 115 -17.02 1.94 14.46
N LEU A 116 -18.35 1.75 14.36
CA LEU A 116 -18.92 0.82 13.38
C LEU A 116 -18.73 1.32 11.94
N SER A 117 -19.03 2.59 11.68
CA SER A 117 -18.82 3.20 10.35
C SER A 117 -17.34 3.19 9.97
N ALA A 118 -16.45 3.47 10.92
CA ALA A 118 -15.01 3.38 10.72
C ALA A 118 -14.57 1.97 10.33
N ALA A 119 -15.09 0.95 11.02
CA ALA A 119 -14.81 -0.45 10.70
C ALA A 119 -15.27 -0.84 9.30
N VAL A 120 -16.52 -0.51 8.95
CA VAL A 120 -17.09 -0.82 7.63
C VAL A 120 -16.26 -0.19 6.52
N LEU A 121 -15.96 1.10 6.63
CA LEU A 121 -15.16 1.81 5.62
C LEU A 121 -13.72 1.31 5.57
N GLY A 122 -13.12 0.96 6.72
CA GLY A 122 -11.80 0.31 6.77
C GLY A 122 -11.77 -1.02 6.02
N PHE A 123 -12.79 -1.88 6.18
CA PHE A 123 -12.90 -3.12 5.41
C PHE A 123 -13.18 -2.89 3.92
N VAL A 124 -13.94 -1.85 3.56
CA VAL A 124 -14.12 -1.44 2.14
C VAL A 124 -12.77 -1.06 1.53
N VAL A 125 -11.94 -0.29 2.23
CA VAL A 125 -10.57 0.05 1.79
C VAL A 125 -9.73 -1.21 1.63
N PHE A 126 -9.71 -2.09 2.62
CA PHE A 126 -8.97 -3.36 2.58
C PHE A 126 -9.37 -4.22 1.36
N ILE A 127 -10.67 -4.44 1.12
CA ILE A 127 -11.13 -5.24 -0.03
C ILE A 127 -10.80 -4.54 -1.35
N GLY A 128 -11.01 -3.23 -1.44
CA GLY A 128 -10.66 -2.44 -2.62
C GLY A 128 -9.17 -2.55 -2.97
N ARG A 129 -8.30 -2.53 -1.95
CA ARG A 129 -6.85 -2.64 -2.10
C ARG A 129 -6.39 -4.03 -2.58
N ILE A 130 -7.06 -5.10 -2.15
CA ILE A 130 -6.77 -6.45 -2.65
C ILE A 130 -7.07 -6.52 -4.15
N ILE A 131 -8.27 -6.08 -4.55
CA ILE A 131 -8.71 -6.11 -5.95
C ILE A 131 -7.80 -5.22 -6.81
N TYR A 132 -7.47 -4.02 -6.31
CA TYR A 132 -6.59 -3.07 -6.99
C TYR A 132 -5.22 -3.69 -7.24
N SER A 133 -4.58 -4.22 -6.20
CA SER A 133 -3.20 -4.73 -6.27
C SER A 133 -3.08 -5.96 -7.16
N VAL A 134 -4.02 -6.91 -7.04
CA VAL A 134 -4.06 -8.12 -7.88
C VAL A 134 -4.27 -7.78 -9.35
N GLY A 135 -5.14 -6.80 -9.66
CA GLY A 135 -5.35 -6.31 -11.02
C GLY A 135 -4.09 -5.64 -11.58
N TYR A 136 -3.50 -4.71 -10.80
CA TYR A 136 -2.37 -3.91 -11.23
C TYR A 136 -1.13 -4.75 -11.54
N PHE A 137 -0.84 -5.80 -10.75
CA PHE A 137 0.28 -6.71 -10.99
C PHE A 137 0.23 -7.40 -12.37
N LYS A 138 -0.96 -7.50 -12.99
CA LYS A 138 -1.11 -8.04 -14.35
C LYS A 138 -1.04 -6.94 -15.39
N THR A 139 -1.81 -5.87 -15.19
CA THR A 139 -1.87 -4.73 -16.11
C THR A 139 -2.52 -3.53 -15.42
N PRO A 140 -2.12 -2.28 -15.73
CA PRO A 140 -2.72 -1.09 -15.12
C PRO A 140 -4.23 -0.97 -15.34
N ASN A 141 -4.77 -1.54 -16.42
CA ASN A 141 -6.19 -1.39 -16.77
C ASN A 141 -7.13 -2.17 -15.84
N LEU A 142 -6.66 -3.28 -15.24
CA LEU A 142 -7.46 -4.14 -14.38
C LEU A 142 -7.57 -3.61 -12.94
N ARG A 143 -6.89 -2.51 -12.60
CA ARG A 143 -6.96 -1.90 -11.26
C ARG A 143 -8.28 -1.18 -11.00
N SER A 144 -8.99 -0.78 -12.05
CA SER A 144 -10.04 0.25 -12.01
C SER A 144 -11.19 -0.09 -11.07
N VAL A 145 -11.62 -1.35 -11.04
CA VAL A 145 -12.67 -1.81 -10.12
C VAL A 145 -12.22 -1.68 -8.67
N GLY A 146 -11.01 -2.15 -8.35
CA GLY A 146 -10.44 -1.99 -7.02
C GLY A 146 -10.20 -0.53 -6.64
N ALA A 147 -9.87 0.33 -7.61
CA ALA A 147 -9.67 1.76 -7.40
C ALA A 147 -10.98 2.43 -6.95
N ILE A 148 -12.09 2.17 -7.64
CA ILE A 148 -13.40 2.73 -7.29
C ILE A 148 -13.81 2.28 -5.88
N VAL A 149 -13.66 0.99 -5.56
CA VAL A 149 -14.01 0.46 -4.22
C VAL A 149 -13.14 1.10 -3.14
N PHE A 150 -11.83 1.16 -3.37
CA PHE A 150 -10.89 1.82 -2.46
C PHE A 150 -11.24 3.31 -2.27
N ASP A 151 -11.44 4.05 -3.35
CA ASP A 151 -11.68 5.50 -3.32
C ASP A 151 -12.98 5.84 -2.58
N LEU A 152 -14.03 5.04 -2.73
CA LEU A 152 -15.28 5.20 -1.98
C LEU A 152 -15.05 5.03 -0.47
N GLY A 153 -14.30 4.00 -0.07
CA GLY A 153 -13.95 3.79 1.33
C GLY A 153 -13.05 4.92 1.87
N PHE A 154 -12.06 5.33 1.10
CA PHE A 154 -11.08 6.35 1.46
C PHE A 154 -11.71 7.74 1.63
N ILE A 155 -12.51 8.19 0.66
CA ILE A 155 -13.26 9.45 0.75
C ILE A 155 -14.29 9.37 1.89
N GLY A 156 -14.94 8.22 2.06
CA GLY A 156 -15.84 7.98 3.19
C GLY A 156 -15.15 8.17 4.54
N LEU A 157 -13.95 7.63 4.72
CA LEU A 157 -13.14 7.79 5.94
C LEU A 157 -12.72 9.24 6.15
N PHE A 158 -12.33 9.95 5.08
CA PHE A 158 -12.01 11.37 5.16
C PHE A 158 -13.21 12.16 5.70
N VAL A 159 -14.39 12.00 5.09
CA VAL A 159 -15.61 12.68 5.53
C VAL A 159 -16.00 12.29 6.96
N LEU A 160 -15.93 11.00 7.28
CA LEU A 160 -16.26 10.51 8.61
C LEU A 160 -15.34 11.10 9.69
N SER A 161 -14.05 11.27 9.38
CA SER A 161 -13.10 11.87 10.31
C SER A 161 -13.44 13.35 10.60
N LEU A 162 -13.87 14.11 9.59
CA LEU A 162 -14.36 15.48 9.78
C LEU A 162 -15.65 15.53 10.62
N VAL A 163 -16.58 14.60 10.38
CA VAL A 163 -17.83 14.49 11.17
C VAL A 163 -17.53 14.17 12.64
N THR A 164 -16.59 13.26 12.90
CA THR A 164 -16.12 12.97 14.26
C THR A 164 -15.59 14.24 14.94
N ILE A 165 -14.71 15.00 14.27
CA ILE A 165 -14.13 16.21 14.85
C ILE A 165 -15.22 17.25 15.15
N ALA A 166 -16.16 17.46 14.23
CA ALA A 166 -17.28 18.38 14.45
C ALA A 166 -18.15 17.98 15.64
N LYS A 167 -18.36 16.67 15.84
CA LYS A 167 -19.07 16.15 17.02
C LYS A 167 -18.26 16.34 18.30
N TRP A 168 -16.95 16.15 18.25
CA TRP A 168 -16.05 16.40 19.38
C TRP A 168 -16.18 17.85 19.87
N GLY A 169 -16.12 18.83 18.95
CA GLY A 169 -16.21 20.26 19.28
C GLY A 169 -17.49 20.61 20.06
N LYS A 170 -18.63 20.05 19.64
CA LYS A 170 -19.92 20.25 20.33
C LYS A 170 -19.96 19.68 21.75
N VAL A 171 -19.24 18.59 22.01
CA VAL A 171 -19.14 18.03 23.37
C VAL A 171 -18.40 19.01 24.28
N LEU A 172 -17.28 19.57 23.81
CA LEU A 172 -16.50 20.54 24.57
C LEU A 172 -17.27 21.84 24.83
N GLU A 173 -18.10 22.29 23.88
CA GLU A 173 -18.98 23.45 24.08
C GLU A 173 -20.06 23.20 25.13
N SER A 174 -20.54 21.95 25.27
CA SER A 174 -21.58 21.61 26.26
C SER A 174 -21.06 21.43 27.69
N GLU A 175 -19.75 21.27 27.86
CA GLU A 175 -19.09 21.09 29.17
C GLU A 175 -18.60 22.41 29.79
N ASN A 176 -18.62 23.52 29.03
CA ASN A 176 -18.29 24.88 29.49
C ASN A 176 -19.55 25.70 29.76
#